data_AF-A0A8I1EBW1-F1
#
_entry.id   AF-A0A8I1EBW1-F1
#
_cell.length_a   1.000
_cell.length_b   1.000
_cell.length_c   1.000
_cell.angle_alpha   90.00
_cell.angle_beta   90.00
_cell.angle_gamma   90.00
#
_symmetry.space_group_name_H-M   'P 1'
#
loop_
_entity.id
_entity.type
_entity.pdbx_description
1 polymer ?
#
loop_
_entity_poly.entity_id
_entity_poly.type
_entity_poly.pdbx_seq_one_letter_code
_entity_poly.pdbx_strand_id
1 'polypeptide(L)'
;MKSKTPLELNFYHGSPCRIEKFSFEFTGRAINYHGSGFYFTTSVKDARVYCEPREGSQKITFTNLNPTIHKVKLSIANPLSDKHIQPLTLEQVKAIARRSPKLEEALEDFDDVGRFGLEKVLNTAAKGFVGHDDMTLLMNLNSLSNDLFGPYIEAFNHAVKDVLGYDGLLAKVKNSWVAVAWFPEQIEILSRTPFKDPHVASDMEPS
;
A
#
# COMPACT_ATOMS: atom_id res chain seq x y z
N MET A 1 -12.46 27.09 -16.37
CA MET A 1 -11.97 26.50 -15.10
C MET A 1 -10.88 25.49 -15.46
N LYS A 2 -9.67 25.60 -14.90
CA LYS A 2 -8.68 24.51 -15.04
C LYS A 2 -9.17 23.33 -14.21
N SER A 3 -9.21 22.14 -14.81
CA SER A 3 -9.45 20.90 -14.07
C SER A 3 -8.39 20.77 -12.99
N LYS A 4 -8.81 20.51 -11.75
CA LYS A 4 -7.87 20.12 -10.70
C LYS A 4 -7.11 18.86 -11.14
N THR A 5 -5.84 18.77 -10.78
CA THR A 5 -5.13 17.48 -10.92
C THR A 5 -5.76 16.47 -9.95
N PRO A 6 -5.73 15.15 -10.23
CA PRO A 6 -6.41 14.20 -9.36
C PRO A 6 -5.93 14.23 -7.90
N LEU A 7 -4.68 14.63 -7.64
CA LEU A 7 -4.12 14.77 -6.30
C LEU A 7 -4.53 16.06 -5.57
N GLU A 8 -5.10 17.04 -6.27
CA GLU A 8 -5.73 18.23 -5.67
C GLU A 8 -7.18 17.98 -5.20
N LEU A 9 -7.67 16.76 -5.38
CA LEU A 9 -8.97 16.30 -4.87
C LEU A 9 -8.86 15.93 -3.39
N ASN A 10 -10.02 15.90 -2.72
CA ASN A 10 -10.11 15.29 -1.41
C ASN A 10 -10.19 13.78 -1.55
N PHE A 11 -9.42 13.08 -0.73
CA PHE A 11 -9.41 11.63 -0.64
C PHE A 11 -10.02 11.18 0.69
N TYR A 12 -10.49 9.94 0.73
CA TYR A 12 -11.18 9.36 1.88
C TYR A 12 -10.60 7.99 2.23
N HIS A 13 -10.47 7.73 3.52
CA HIS A 13 -10.09 6.45 4.10
C HIS A 13 -11.09 6.06 5.18
N GLY A 14 -11.74 4.90 5.03
CA GLY A 14 -12.58 4.33 6.09
C GLY A 14 -11.76 3.39 6.96
N SER A 15 -12.03 3.42 8.27
CA SER A 15 -11.39 2.54 9.24
C SER A 15 -12.38 2.16 10.34
N PRO A 16 -12.33 0.94 10.91
CA PRO A 16 -13.14 0.55 12.07
C PRO A 16 -12.74 1.29 13.35
N CYS A 17 -11.62 2.02 13.34
CA CYS A 17 -11.15 2.84 14.44
C CYS A 17 -10.78 4.25 13.97
N ARG A 18 -10.82 5.20 14.91
CA ARG A 18 -10.36 6.56 14.69
C ARG A 18 -8.83 6.59 14.63
N ILE A 19 -8.28 7.00 13.49
CA ILE A 19 -6.84 7.12 13.27
C ILE A 19 -6.43 8.55 13.63
N GLU A 20 -5.62 8.71 14.68
CA GLU A 20 -5.04 10.02 15.01
C GLU A 20 -3.88 10.37 14.07
N LYS A 21 -3.03 9.38 13.77
CA LYS A 21 -1.89 9.54 12.85
C LYS A 21 -1.69 8.23 12.07
N PHE A 22 -1.43 8.33 10.78
CA PHE A 22 -1.00 7.17 9.99
C PHE A 22 0.45 6.81 10.36
N SER A 23 0.75 5.51 10.40
CA SER A 23 2.08 4.98 10.69
C SER A 23 2.23 3.61 10.04
N PHE A 24 3.48 3.18 9.78
CA PHE A 24 3.76 1.88 9.18
C PHE A 24 3.29 0.70 10.04
N GLU A 25 3.05 0.89 11.35
CA GLU A 25 2.46 -0.12 12.24
C GLU A 25 1.07 -0.58 11.77
N PHE A 26 0.38 0.24 10.99
CA PHE A 26 -0.93 -0.06 10.40
C PHE A 26 -0.85 -0.66 8.98
N THR A 27 0.35 -0.87 8.44
CA THR A 27 0.59 -1.46 7.10
C THR A 27 0.95 -2.95 7.20
N GLY A 28 0.96 -3.67 6.06
CA GLY A 28 1.39 -5.08 5.99
C GLY A 28 0.37 -6.12 6.47
N ARG A 29 -0.87 -5.72 6.79
CA ARG A 29 -1.90 -6.60 7.39
C ARG A 29 -2.98 -7.09 6.42
N ALA A 30 -2.91 -6.73 5.14
CA ALA A 30 -3.82 -7.20 4.10
C ALA A 30 -3.09 -7.34 2.75
N ILE A 31 -3.31 -8.47 2.07
CA ILE A 31 -2.89 -8.65 0.67
C ILE A 31 -3.81 -7.80 -0.19
N ASN A 32 -3.29 -6.73 -0.78
CA ASN A 32 -4.08 -5.81 -1.57
C ASN A 32 -3.54 -5.73 -3.01
N TYR A 33 -4.46 -5.72 -3.98
CA TYR A 33 -4.15 -5.70 -5.42
C TYR A 33 -3.24 -4.54 -5.85
N HIS A 34 -3.34 -3.38 -5.18
CA HIS A 34 -2.53 -2.19 -5.49
C HIS A 34 -1.21 -2.11 -4.70
N GLY A 35 -0.79 -3.20 -4.06
CA GLY A 35 0.49 -3.29 -3.37
C GLY A 35 0.48 -2.76 -1.94
N SER A 36 1.59 -2.20 -1.50
CA SER A 36 1.78 -1.82 -0.11
C SER A 36 1.54 -0.32 0.13
N GLY A 37 1.05 0.06 1.31
CA GLY A 37 0.83 1.46 1.71
C GLY A 37 -0.57 1.76 2.28
N PHE A 38 -0.92 3.03 2.31
CA PHE A 38 -2.17 3.57 2.86
C PHE A 38 -3.16 3.89 1.75
N TYR A 39 -4.34 3.28 1.84
CA TYR A 39 -5.33 3.26 0.76
C TYR A 39 -6.35 4.38 0.90
N PHE A 40 -6.59 5.08 -0.20
CA PHE A 40 -7.56 6.15 -0.27
C PHE A 40 -8.35 6.14 -1.57
N THR A 41 -9.53 6.74 -1.53
CA THR A 41 -10.40 6.89 -2.70
C THR A 41 -11.07 8.26 -2.70
N THR A 42 -11.39 8.80 -3.87
CA THR A 42 -12.23 10.02 -3.97
C THR A 42 -13.70 9.73 -3.72
N SER A 43 -14.11 8.46 -3.62
CA SER A 43 -15.47 8.03 -3.33
C SER A 43 -15.67 7.78 -1.83
N VAL A 44 -16.43 8.65 -1.17
CA VAL A 44 -16.83 8.44 0.23
C VAL A 44 -17.59 7.11 0.39
N LYS A 45 -18.39 6.72 -0.61
CA LYS A 45 -19.13 5.46 -0.61
C LYS A 45 -18.18 4.26 -0.57
N ASP A 46 -17.12 4.28 -1.37
CA ASP A 46 -16.16 3.17 -1.42
C ASP A 46 -15.33 3.11 -0.13
N ALA A 47 -14.97 4.27 0.44
CA ALA A 47 -14.28 4.34 1.72
C ALA A 47 -15.11 3.76 2.89
N ARG A 48 -16.43 3.98 2.90
CA ARG A 48 -17.33 3.51 3.97
C ARG A 48 -17.29 2.00 4.19
N VAL A 49 -17.08 1.20 3.14
CA VAL A 49 -17.02 -0.27 3.23
C VAL A 49 -15.91 -0.78 4.16
N TYR A 50 -14.93 0.08 4.47
CA TYR A 50 -13.82 -0.22 5.38
C TYR A 50 -14.04 0.31 6.81
N CYS A 51 -15.18 0.94 7.10
CA CYS A 51 -15.55 1.37 8.44
C CYS A 51 -16.14 0.23 9.28
N GLU A 52 -16.62 -0.84 8.64
CA GLU A 52 -17.20 -2.00 9.30
C GLU A 52 -16.14 -3.10 9.51
N PRO A 53 -16.08 -3.73 10.69
CA PRO A 53 -15.30 -4.95 10.86
C PRO A 53 -15.83 -6.05 9.94
N ARG A 54 -14.97 -6.67 9.12
CA ARG A 54 -15.37 -7.84 8.32
C ARG A 54 -15.32 -9.10 9.16
N GLU A 55 -16.37 -9.93 9.11
CA GLU A 55 -16.32 -11.28 9.67
C GLU A 55 -15.11 -12.04 9.08
N GLY A 56 -14.34 -12.71 9.95
CA GLY A 56 -13.15 -13.45 9.56
C GLY A 56 -11.88 -12.62 9.32
N SER A 57 -11.92 -11.29 9.40
CA SER A 57 -10.68 -10.52 9.59
C SER A 57 -10.08 -10.97 10.94
N GLN A 58 -8.85 -11.50 10.92
CA GLN A 58 -8.14 -11.95 12.12
C GLN A 58 -8.44 -10.95 13.23
N LYS A 59 -8.99 -11.41 14.35
CA LYS A 59 -9.41 -10.63 15.52
C LYS A 59 -8.36 -9.56 15.83
N ILE A 60 -8.46 -8.42 15.16
CA ILE A 60 -7.86 -7.21 15.67
C ILE A 60 -8.79 -6.93 16.82
N THR A 61 -8.30 -7.21 18.02
CA THR A 61 -8.88 -6.69 19.25
C THR A 61 -8.74 -5.17 19.18
N PHE A 62 -9.55 -4.54 18.33
CA PHE A 62 -9.82 -3.12 18.38
C PHE A 62 -10.57 -2.93 19.69
N THR A 63 -9.82 -2.72 20.77
CA THR A 63 -10.37 -2.46 22.09
C THR A 63 -11.25 -1.21 22.11
N ASN A 64 -11.13 -0.36 21.08
CA ASN A 64 -11.97 0.80 20.82
C ASN A 64 -12.42 0.85 19.36
N LEU A 65 -13.50 0.15 19.02
CA LEU A 65 -14.21 0.33 17.75
C LEU A 65 -14.80 1.75 17.74
N ASN A 66 -14.31 2.59 16.84
CA ASN A 66 -14.84 3.92 16.58
C ASN A 66 -14.78 4.17 15.07
N PRO A 67 -15.70 3.55 14.31
CA PRO A 67 -15.73 3.64 12.85
C PRO A 67 -15.66 5.09 12.39
N THR A 68 -14.70 5.40 11.53
CA THR A 68 -14.41 6.79 11.15
C THR A 68 -14.02 6.87 9.69
N ILE A 69 -14.65 7.82 8.98
CA ILE A 69 -14.20 8.26 7.65
C ILE A 69 -13.24 9.42 7.84
N HIS A 70 -12.02 9.25 7.35
CA HIS A 70 -10.97 10.26 7.35
C HIS A 70 -10.95 10.94 5.98
N LYS A 71 -11.21 12.24 5.96
CA LYS A 71 -10.98 13.07 4.76
C LYS A 71 -9.56 13.58 4.81
N VAL A 72 -8.81 13.35 3.74
CA VAL A 72 -7.39 13.68 3.68
C VAL A 72 -7.04 14.48 2.43
N LYS A 73 -5.93 15.19 2.54
CA LYS A 73 -5.15 15.69 1.41
C LYS A 73 -3.89 14.85 1.29
N LEU A 74 -3.53 14.51 0.05
CA LEU A 74 -2.35 13.70 -0.25
C LEU A 74 -1.26 14.55 -0.91
N SER A 75 -0.02 14.34 -0.53
CA SER A 75 1.15 14.97 -1.15
C SER A 75 2.09 13.92 -1.77
N ILE A 76 1.53 13.10 -2.66
CA ILE A 76 2.28 12.16 -3.51
C ILE A 76 2.88 12.97 -4.66
N ALA A 77 4.20 12.96 -4.82
CA ALA A 77 4.88 13.81 -5.80
C ALA A 77 5.00 13.13 -7.18
N ASN A 78 5.27 11.83 -7.21
CA ASN A 78 5.49 11.05 -8.41
C ASN A 78 4.74 9.70 -8.30
N PRO A 79 3.42 9.69 -8.52
CA PRO A 79 2.62 8.48 -8.41
C PRO A 79 2.90 7.50 -9.56
N LEU A 80 3.04 6.22 -9.22
CA LEU A 80 2.98 5.12 -10.18
C LEU A 80 1.54 4.92 -10.68
N SER A 81 1.36 4.78 -11.99
CA SER A 81 0.10 4.34 -12.59
C SER A 81 -0.03 2.82 -12.53
N ASP A 82 -1.23 2.30 -12.23
CA ASP A 82 -1.52 0.86 -12.20
C ASP A 82 -1.36 0.17 -13.57
N LYS A 83 -1.36 0.96 -14.65
CA LYS A 83 -1.17 0.51 -16.03
C LYS A 83 0.23 0.79 -16.56
N HIS A 84 1.14 1.29 -15.73
CA HIS A 84 2.50 1.61 -16.16
C HIS A 84 3.26 0.32 -16.49
N ILE A 85 3.66 0.18 -17.75
CA ILE A 85 4.50 -0.92 -18.21
C ILE A 85 5.93 -0.38 -18.26
N GLN A 86 6.77 -0.93 -17.40
CA GLN A 86 8.20 -0.64 -17.36
C GLN A 86 8.89 -1.90 -16.82
N PRO A 87 9.62 -2.63 -17.68
CA PRO A 87 10.46 -3.72 -17.22
C PRO A 87 11.49 -3.23 -16.20
N LEU A 88 11.58 -3.91 -15.06
CA LEU A 88 12.70 -3.71 -14.14
C LEU A 88 13.95 -4.34 -14.75
N THR A 89 15.02 -3.56 -14.83
CA THR A 89 16.34 -4.09 -15.18
C THR A 89 16.91 -4.93 -14.04
N LEU A 90 17.84 -5.84 -14.36
CA LEU A 90 18.52 -6.67 -13.36
C LEU A 90 19.18 -5.82 -12.26
N GLU A 91 19.79 -4.69 -12.63
CA GLU A 91 20.44 -3.80 -11.67
C GLU A 91 19.43 -3.06 -10.78
N GLN A 92 18.27 -2.66 -11.31
CA GLN A 92 17.19 -2.09 -10.48
C GLN A 92 16.64 -3.13 -9.49
N VAL A 93 16.43 -4.37 -9.93
CA VAL A 93 16.00 -5.46 -9.05
C VAL A 93 17.01 -5.66 -7.92
N LYS A 94 18.31 -5.78 -8.25
CA LYS A 94 19.37 -5.94 -7.26
C LYS A 94 19.45 -4.76 -6.31
N ALA A 95 19.35 -3.53 -6.82
CA ALA A 95 19.39 -2.31 -6.02
C ALA A 95 18.22 -2.22 -5.02
N ILE A 96 17.01 -2.67 -5.42
CA ILE A 96 15.86 -2.78 -4.53
C ILE A 96 16.09 -3.90 -3.52
N ALA A 97 16.38 -5.13 -3.98
CA ALA A 97 16.57 -6.30 -3.13
C ALA A 97 17.59 -6.06 -2.00
N ARG A 98 18.70 -5.38 -2.28
CA ARG A 98 19.74 -5.05 -1.30
C ARG A 98 19.27 -4.24 -0.10
N ARG A 99 18.12 -3.61 -0.20
CA ARG A 99 17.54 -2.80 0.87
C ARG A 99 16.56 -3.60 1.73
N SER A 100 16.38 -4.89 1.45
CA SER A 100 15.59 -5.78 2.28
C SER A 100 16.30 -6.04 3.62
N PRO A 101 15.63 -5.81 4.77
CA PRO A 101 16.17 -6.18 6.07
C PRO A 101 16.37 -7.68 6.27
N LYS A 102 15.72 -8.51 5.44
CA LYS A 102 15.78 -9.98 5.49
C LYS A 102 16.44 -10.59 4.26
N LEU A 103 17.28 -9.85 3.55
CA LEU A 103 17.78 -10.25 2.23
C LEU A 103 18.38 -11.67 2.22
N GLU A 104 19.30 -11.98 3.14
CA GLU A 104 19.94 -13.30 3.19
C GLU A 104 18.92 -14.42 3.41
N GLU A 105 18.03 -14.28 4.40
CA GLU A 105 16.94 -15.23 4.67
C GLU A 105 16.04 -15.41 3.44
N ALA A 106 15.66 -14.33 2.77
CA ALA A 106 14.81 -14.39 1.59
C ALA A 106 15.50 -15.03 0.38
N LEU A 107 16.83 -15.00 0.30
CA LEU A 107 17.59 -15.59 -0.80
C LEU A 107 17.77 -17.11 -0.65
N GLU A 108 17.61 -17.66 0.55
CA GLU A 108 17.65 -19.12 0.78
C GLU A 108 16.49 -19.84 0.07
N ASP A 109 15.39 -19.14 -0.26
CA ASP A 109 14.30 -19.68 -1.08
C ASP A 109 14.72 -19.89 -2.55
N PHE A 110 15.84 -19.31 -2.98
CA PHE A 110 16.34 -19.36 -4.36
C PHE A 110 17.56 -20.26 -4.52
N ASP A 111 18.52 -20.20 -3.60
CA ASP A 111 19.71 -21.07 -3.58
C ASP A 111 20.44 -20.95 -2.23
N ASP A 112 21.37 -21.87 -1.96
CA ASP A 112 22.15 -21.90 -0.70
C ASP A 112 23.16 -20.74 -0.64
N VAL A 113 22.84 -19.72 0.17
CA VAL A 113 23.66 -18.52 0.33
C VAL A 113 25.00 -18.84 0.98
N GLY A 114 25.02 -19.72 1.97
CA GLY A 114 26.24 -20.14 2.67
C GLY A 114 27.24 -20.86 1.77
N ARG A 115 26.75 -21.65 0.81
CA ARG A 115 27.56 -22.41 -0.16
C ARG A 115 28.01 -21.57 -1.35
N PHE A 116 27.13 -20.74 -1.90
CA PHE A 116 27.37 -20.06 -3.18
C PHE A 116 27.74 -18.57 -3.04
N GLY A 117 27.51 -18.00 -1.86
CA GLY A 117 27.76 -16.59 -1.55
C GLY A 117 26.64 -15.67 -2.01
N LEU A 118 26.39 -14.62 -1.21
CA LEU A 118 25.32 -13.65 -1.39
C LEU A 118 25.19 -13.12 -2.83
N GLU A 119 26.29 -12.67 -3.43
CA GLU A 119 26.27 -12.03 -4.75
C GLU A 119 25.79 -12.96 -5.86
N LYS A 120 26.21 -14.23 -5.80
CA LYS A 120 25.83 -15.21 -6.81
C LYS A 120 24.35 -15.55 -6.69
N VAL A 121 23.88 -15.81 -5.47
CA VAL A 121 22.48 -16.13 -5.21
C VAL A 121 21.57 -14.94 -5.54
N LEU A 122 21.95 -13.73 -5.10
CA LEU A 122 21.23 -12.50 -5.44
C LEU A 122 21.13 -12.30 -6.95
N ASN A 123 22.22 -12.52 -7.70
CA ASN A 123 22.19 -12.38 -9.16
C ASN A 123 21.29 -13.43 -9.82
N THR A 124 21.22 -14.65 -9.27
CA THR A 124 20.29 -15.69 -9.74
C THR A 124 18.85 -15.30 -9.44
N ALA A 125 18.53 -14.97 -8.19
CA ALA A 125 17.19 -14.57 -7.76
C ALA A 125 16.69 -13.36 -8.55
N ALA A 126 17.53 -12.32 -8.70
CA ALA A 126 17.16 -11.08 -9.36
C ALA A 126 16.76 -11.27 -10.83
N LYS A 127 17.29 -12.27 -11.53
CA LYS A 127 16.86 -12.60 -12.91
C LYS A 127 15.40 -13.04 -12.97
N GLY A 128 14.88 -13.66 -11.92
CA GLY A 128 13.47 -14.07 -11.82
C GLY A 128 12.49 -12.90 -11.70
N PHE A 129 12.98 -11.71 -11.35
CA PHE A 129 12.16 -10.50 -11.19
C PHE A 129 12.49 -9.42 -12.23
N VAL A 130 13.36 -9.72 -13.21
CA VAL A 130 13.53 -8.82 -14.36
C VAL A 130 12.17 -8.72 -15.07
N GLY A 131 11.71 -7.50 -15.31
CA GLY A 131 10.39 -7.30 -15.87
C GLY A 131 10.28 -7.79 -17.32
N HIS A 132 9.06 -8.14 -17.71
CA HIS A 132 8.68 -8.47 -19.08
C HIS A 132 7.70 -7.42 -19.61
N ASP A 133 7.64 -7.25 -20.94
CA ASP A 133 6.83 -6.21 -21.59
C ASP A 133 5.31 -6.42 -21.45
N ASP A 134 4.88 -7.61 -21.04
CA ASP A 134 3.49 -7.98 -20.79
C ASP A 134 3.07 -7.80 -19.32
N MET A 135 3.96 -7.30 -18.47
CA MET A 135 3.74 -7.14 -17.03
C MET A 135 3.79 -5.66 -16.64
N THR A 136 2.83 -5.21 -15.82
CA THR A 136 2.91 -3.86 -15.26
C THR A 136 4.02 -3.80 -14.21
N LEU A 137 4.63 -2.61 -14.06
CA LEU A 137 5.65 -2.39 -13.04
C LEU A 137 5.11 -2.74 -11.64
N LEU A 138 3.84 -2.42 -11.38
CA LEU A 138 3.17 -2.73 -10.12
C LEU A 138 3.12 -4.24 -9.83
N MET A 139 2.79 -5.07 -10.82
CA MET A 139 2.76 -6.53 -10.65
C MET A 139 4.15 -7.06 -10.28
N ASN A 140 5.20 -6.59 -10.95
CA ASN A 140 6.56 -6.99 -10.66
C ASN A 140 7.01 -6.53 -9.26
N LEU A 141 6.71 -5.28 -8.89
CA LEU A 141 6.97 -4.74 -7.56
C LEU A 141 6.24 -5.51 -6.46
N ASN A 142 5.01 -5.98 -6.69
CA ASN A 142 4.29 -6.82 -5.73
C ASN A 142 4.99 -8.16 -5.51
N SER A 143 5.45 -8.82 -6.58
CA SER A 143 6.23 -10.07 -6.46
C SER A 143 7.51 -9.86 -5.67
N LEU A 144 8.27 -8.80 -5.99
CA LEU A 144 9.49 -8.44 -5.25
C LEU A 144 9.22 -8.15 -3.77
N SER A 145 8.14 -7.42 -3.47
CA SER A 145 7.76 -7.11 -2.10
C SER A 145 7.45 -8.39 -1.32
N ASN A 146 6.72 -9.33 -1.91
CA ASN A 146 6.30 -10.55 -1.22
C ASN A 146 7.50 -11.44 -0.89
N ASP A 147 8.32 -11.75 -1.90
CA ASP A 147 9.36 -12.76 -1.77
C ASP A 147 10.55 -12.17 -1.00
N LEU A 148 11.02 -10.99 -1.40
CA LEU A 148 12.25 -10.43 -0.86
C LEU A 148 12.05 -9.56 0.38
N PHE A 149 10.87 -8.98 0.62
CA PHE A 149 10.63 -8.07 1.76
C PHE A 149 9.60 -8.58 2.77
N GLY A 150 8.59 -9.36 2.36
CA GLY A 150 7.56 -9.88 3.25
C GLY A 150 6.93 -8.77 4.13
N PRO A 151 7.08 -8.81 5.47
CA PRO A 151 6.48 -7.83 6.36
C PRO A 151 7.20 -6.46 6.35
N TYR A 152 8.39 -6.34 5.76
CA TYR A 152 9.22 -5.13 5.78
C TYR A 152 8.78 -4.09 4.72
N ILE A 153 7.50 -3.72 4.75
CA ILE A 153 6.86 -2.82 3.78
C ILE A 153 7.47 -1.42 3.75
N GLU A 154 7.83 -0.87 4.90
CA GLU A 154 8.50 0.44 4.99
C GLU A 154 9.82 0.43 4.21
N ALA A 155 10.66 -0.59 4.46
CA ALA A 155 11.93 -0.75 3.76
C ALA A 155 11.72 -0.93 2.24
N PHE A 156 10.70 -1.68 1.84
CA PHE A 156 10.34 -1.83 0.43
C PHE A 156 9.96 -0.50 -0.23
N ASN A 157 9.07 0.28 0.39
CA ASN A 157 8.63 1.55 -0.15
C ASN A 157 9.79 2.55 -0.31
N HIS A 158 10.68 2.62 0.69
CA HIS A 158 11.91 3.41 0.57
C HIS A 158 12.82 2.92 -0.54
N ALA A 159 12.96 1.60 -0.71
CA ALA A 159 13.76 1.03 -1.79
C ALA A 159 13.24 1.39 -3.18
N VAL A 160 11.93 1.26 -3.40
CA VAL A 160 11.31 1.60 -4.68
C VAL A 160 11.43 3.10 -4.95
N LYS A 161 11.18 3.95 -3.96
CA LYS A 161 11.31 5.40 -4.11
C LYS A 161 12.71 5.81 -4.51
N ASP A 162 13.74 5.28 -3.84
CA ASP A 162 15.10 5.74 -4.10
C ASP A 162 15.67 5.19 -5.41
N VAL A 163 15.23 4.01 -5.85
CA VAL A 163 15.72 3.37 -7.10
C VAL A 163 14.93 3.83 -8.32
N LEU A 164 13.61 3.99 -8.20
CA LEU A 164 12.71 4.28 -9.33
C LEU A 164 12.07 5.67 -9.28
N GLY A 165 12.14 6.35 -8.15
CA GLY A 165 11.61 7.71 -7.98
C GLY A 165 10.11 7.78 -7.69
N TYR A 166 9.39 6.66 -7.62
CA TYR A 166 7.95 6.65 -7.32
C TYR A 166 7.72 6.75 -5.81
N ASP A 167 6.72 7.51 -5.39
CA ASP A 167 6.41 7.68 -3.96
C ASP A 167 4.96 7.36 -3.61
N GLY A 168 4.22 6.74 -4.52
CA GLY A 168 2.85 6.30 -4.29
C GLY A 168 2.26 5.68 -5.54
N LEU A 169 0.97 5.36 -5.48
CA LEU A 169 0.19 4.89 -6.62
C LEU A 169 -1.04 5.76 -6.83
N LEU A 170 -1.41 5.97 -8.08
CA LEU A 170 -2.64 6.65 -8.46
C LEU A 170 -3.29 5.92 -9.64
N ALA A 171 -4.50 5.42 -9.42
CA ALA A 171 -5.26 4.64 -10.40
C ALA A 171 -6.68 5.19 -10.55
N LYS A 172 -7.22 5.11 -11.76
CA LYS A 172 -8.63 5.44 -12.02
C LYS A 172 -9.47 4.17 -11.99
N VAL A 173 -10.39 4.08 -11.03
CA VAL A 173 -11.29 2.95 -10.87
C VAL A 173 -12.72 3.40 -11.14
N LYS A 174 -13.28 2.99 -12.28
CA LYS A 174 -14.61 3.46 -12.75
C LYS A 174 -14.66 5.00 -12.77
N ASN A 175 -15.46 5.59 -11.87
CA ASN A 175 -15.70 7.03 -11.76
C ASN A 175 -14.95 7.69 -10.58
N SER A 176 -14.11 6.94 -9.85
CA SER A 176 -13.32 7.44 -8.74
C SER A 176 -11.82 7.27 -8.99
N TRP A 177 -11.02 8.05 -8.27
CA TRP A 177 -9.58 7.84 -8.18
C TRP A 177 -9.27 7.07 -6.91
N VAL A 178 -8.40 6.08 -7.03
CA VAL A 178 -7.77 5.37 -5.92
C VAL A 178 -6.33 5.84 -5.84
N ALA A 179 -5.89 6.18 -4.63
CA ALA A 179 -4.52 6.53 -4.34
C ALA A 179 -3.97 5.63 -3.24
N VAL A 180 -2.72 5.23 -3.37
CA VAL A 180 -1.98 4.56 -2.29
C VAL A 180 -0.80 5.45 -1.94
N ALA A 181 -0.84 6.07 -0.76
CA ALA A 181 0.31 6.78 -0.23
C ALA A 181 1.27 5.76 0.36
N TRP A 182 2.56 5.86 0.04
CA TRP A 182 3.57 4.92 0.54
C TRP A 182 4.17 5.34 1.88
N PHE A 183 4.10 6.63 2.22
CA PHE A 183 4.69 7.20 3.43
C PHE A 183 3.64 7.97 4.25
N PRO A 184 3.63 7.84 5.59
CA PRO A 184 2.71 8.57 6.46
C PRO A 184 2.74 10.09 6.29
N GLU A 185 3.91 10.65 6.05
CA GLU A 185 4.15 12.09 5.90
C GLU A 185 3.44 12.67 4.67
N GLN A 186 2.98 11.82 3.75
CA GLN A 186 2.20 12.24 2.57
C GLN A 186 0.72 12.50 2.89
N ILE A 187 0.27 12.25 4.12
CA ILE A 187 -1.14 12.21 4.46
C ILE A 187 -1.47 13.28 5.49
N GLU A 188 -2.22 14.30 5.06
CA GLU A 188 -2.77 15.33 5.94
C GLU A 188 -4.25 15.04 6.20
N ILE A 189 -4.61 14.76 7.46
CA ILE A 189 -6.02 14.58 7.84
C ILE A 189 -6.69 15.94 7.99
N LEU A 190 -7.66 16.23 7.12
CA LEU A 190 -8.42 17.48 7.14
C LEU A 190 -9.61 17.41 8.08
N SER A 191 -10.31 16.27 8.11
CA SER A 191 -11.45 16.05 9.00
C SER A 191 -11.69 14.57 9.26
N ARG A 192 -12.34 14.28 10.39
CA ARG A 192 -12.76 12.94 10.79
C ARG A 192 -14.26 12.96 11.02
N THR A 193 -14.98 12.07 10.36
CA THR A 193 -16.43 11.96 10.49
C THR A 193 -16.74 10.58 11.08
N PRO A 194 -17.31 10.50 12.29
CA PRO A 194 -17.80 9.24 12.85
C PRO A 194 -18.77 8.58 11.87
N PHE A 195 -18.58 7.30 11.61
CA PHE A 195 -19.50 6.49 10.83
C PHE A 195 -20.49 5.85 11.81
N LYS A 196 -21.73 6.33 11.78
CA LYS A 196 -22.86 5.66 12.43
C LYS A 196 -23.51 4.77 11.38
N ASP A 197 -23.52 3.48 11.62
CA ASP A 197 -24.28 2.55 10.78
C ASP A 197 -25.77 2.92 10.89
N PRO A 198 -26.45 3.29 9.78
CA PRO A 198 -27.89 3.55 9.79
C PRO A 198 -28.73 2.33 10.23
N HIS A 199 -28.18 1.12 10.24
CA HIS A 199 -28.86 -0.10 10.71
C HIS A 199 -28.69 -0.39 12.20
N VAL A 200 -27.81 0.30 12.91
CA VAL A 200 -27.62 0.15 14.37
C VAL A 200 -28.40 1.24 15.15
N ALA A 201 -28.91 2.25 14.46
CA ALA A 201 -29.61 3.38 15.09
C ALA A 201 -31.09 3.11 15.46
N SER A 202 -31.68 1.97 15.05
CA SER A 202 -33.08 1.65 15.36
C SER A 202 -33.32 1.03 16.74
N ASP A 203 -32.27 0.58 17.43
CA ASP A 203 -32.43 -0.27 18.63
C ASP A 203 -32.22 0.51 19.93
N MET A 204 -32.15 1.84 19.87
CA MET A 204 -31.91 2.72 21.02
C MET A 204 -32.93 3.87 21.10
N GLU A 205 -34.22 3.58 20.87
CA GLU A 205 -35.28 4.42 21.45
C GLU A 205 -35.80 3.76 22.74
N PRO A 206 -35.71 4.45 23.90
CA PRO A 206 -36.27 3.92 25.14
C PRO A 206 -37.80 3.99 25.09
N SER A 207 -38.44 2.87 25.42
CA SER A 207 -39.85 2.77 25.75
C SER A 207 -40.22 3.46 27.05
#